data_AF-A0A4Y7J543-F1
#
_entry.id   AF-A0A4Y7J543-F1
#
_cell.length_a   1.000
_cell.length_b   1.000
_cell.length_c   1.000
_cell.angle_alpha   90.00
_cell.angle_beta   90.00
_cell.angle_gamma   90.00
#
_symmetry.space_group_name_H-M   'P 1'
#
loop_
_entity.id
_entity.type
_entity.pdbx_description
1 polymer ?
#
loop_
_entity_poly.entity_id
_entity_poly.type
_entity_poly.pdbx_seq_one_letter_code
_entity_poly.pdbx_strand_id
1 'polypeptide(L)'
;MLKLVRVLLACMIVFAPYATEGAISCGTVVSKMTPCLGYLTGGAITSGCCAGVKSLLASATTTPDRQAACNCLKSAAGGIAGINYANAASLPSQVLN
;
A
#
# COMPACT_ATOMS: atom_id res chain seq x y z
N MET A 1 12.07 28.79 -16.34
CA MET A 1 10.87 28.05 -15.88
C MET A 1 10.71 26.67 -16.52
N LEU A 2 10.97 26.48 -17.83
CA LEU A 2 10.78 25.19 -18.52
C LEU A 2 11.61 24.01 -17.95
N LYS A 3 12.78 24.27 -17.35
CA LYS A 3 13.66 23.25 -16.76
C LYS A 3 13.09 22.62 -15.48
N LEU A 4 12.50 23.44 -14.59
CA LEU A 4 11.83 22.95 -13.37
C LEU A 4 10.56 22.17 -13.71
N VAL A 5 9.78 22.66 -14.68
CA VAL A 5 8.56 21.98 -15.15
C VAL A 5 8.89 20.59 -15.69
N ARG A 6 9.99 20.41 -16.43
CA ARG A 6 10.44 19.10 -16.94
C ARG A 6 10.89 18.14 -15.84
N VAL A 7 11.57 18.64 -14.81
CA VAL A 7 11.99 17.82 -13.66
C VAL A 7 10.79 17.40 -12.82
N LEU A 8 9.83 18.31 -12.59
CA LEU A 8 8.59 18.01 -11.88
C LEU A 8 7.70 17.02 -12.66
N LEU A 9 7.60 17.18 -13.98
CA LEU A 9 6.92 16.22 -14.86
C LEU A 9 7.62 14.85 -14.88
N ALA A 10 8.95 14.82 -14.91
CA ALA A 10 9.71 13.58 -14.85
C ALA A 10 9.52 12.84 -13.52
N CYS A 11 9.49 13.55 -12.39
CA CYS A 11 9.16 12.95 -11.10
C CYS A 11 7.74 12.38 -11.07
N MET A 12 6.74 13.04 -11.65
CA MET A 12 5.37 12.50 -11.72
C MET A 12 5.29 11.20 -12.54
N ILE A 13 6.15 11.00 -13.54
CA ILE A 13 6.17 9.79 -14.37
C ILE A 13 6.78 8.59 -13.60
N VAL A 14 7.71 8.82 -12.68
CA VAL A 14 8.26 7.76 -11.81
C VAL A 14 7.27 7.35 -10.71
N PHE A 15 6.37 8.26 -10.34
CA PHE A 15 5.24 7.99 -9.42
C PHE A 15 3.93 7.63 -10.13
N ALA A 16 3.91 7.59 -11.47
CA ALA A 16 2.71 7.19 -12.20
C ALA A 16 2.46 5.70 -11.89
N PRO A 17 1.35 5.36 -11.22
CA PRO A 17 0.96 3.97 -11.13
C PRO A 17 0.72 3.51 -12.57
N TYR A 18 1.31 2.38 -12.95
CA TYR A 18 0.98 1.66 -14.17
C TYR A 18 -0.54 1.42 -14.14
N ALA A 19 -1.30 2.34 -14.72
CA ALA A 19 -2.74 2.29 -14.77
C ALA A 19 -3.08 1.37 -15.93
N THR A 20 -3.01 0.07 -15.70
CA THR A 20 -3.85 -0.85 -16.48
C THR A 20 -5.25 -0.67 -15.93
N GLU A 21 -6.11 -0.06 -16.74
CA GLU A 21 -7.53 0.15 -16.46
C GLU A 21 -8.14 -1.21 -16.08
N GLY A 22 -8.37 -1.44 -14.77
CA GLY A 22 -8.83 -2.72 -14.23
C GLY A 22 -7.92 -3.37 -13.18
N ALA A 23 -6.69 -2.89 -12.95
CA ALA A 23 -5.81 -3.40 -11.89
C ALA A 23 -5.85 -2.51 -10.64
N ILE A 24 -5.72 -3.13 -9.47
CA ILE A 24 -5.53 -2.42 -8.19
C ILE A 24 -4.39 -1.40 -8.31
N SER A 25 -4.71 -0.12 -8.06
CA SER A 25 -3.70 0.96 -8.06
C SER A 25 -2.98 1.04 -6.71
N CYS A 26 -1.71 1.48 -6.72
CA CYS A 26 -0.96 1.68 -5.47
C CYS A 26 -1.58 2.76 -4.57
N GLY A 27 -2.25 3.77 -5.14
CA GLY A 27 -2.99 4.76 -4.36
C GLY A 27 -4.13 4.13 -3.55
N THR A 28 -4.85 3.17 -4.15
CA THR A 28 -5.86 2.39 -3.45
C THR A 28 -5.24 1.54 -2.34
N VAL A 29 -4.17 0.80 -2.63
CA VAL A 29 -3.46 -0.03 -1.64
C VAL A 29 -3.02 0.81 -0.44
N VAL A 30 -2.33 1.92 -0.68
CA VAL A 30 -1.83 2.81 0.37
C VAL A 30 -2.99 3.35 1.20
N SER A 31 -4.06 3.82 0.57
CA SER A 31 -5.23 4.37 1.27
C SER A 31 -5.90 3.34 2.18
N LYS A 32 -5.96 2.06 1.76
CA LYS A 32 -6.49 0.98 2.59
C LYS A 32 -5.56 0.60 3.74
N MET A 33 -4.25 0.80 3.58
CA MET A 33 -3.23 0.47 4.59
C MET A 33 -2.88 1.63 5.54
N THR A 34 -3.20 2.89 5.21
CA THR A 34 -3.01 4.06 6.07
C THR A 34 -3.46 3.86 7.53
N PRO A 35 -4.66 3.30 7.83
CA PRO A 35 -5.07 3.08 9.22
C PRO A 35 -4.20 2.05 9.97
N CYS A 36 -3.37 1.29 9.28
CA CYS A 36 -2.46 0.31 9.88
C CYS A 36 -1.10 0.88 10.29
N LEU A 37 -0.75 2.10 9.90
CA LEU A 37 0.59 2.67 10.13
C LEU A 37 1.00 2.59 11.61
N GLY A 38 0.09 2.95 12.53
CA GLY A 38 0.37 2.87 13.97
C GLY A 38 0.73 1.46 14.44
N TYR A 39 0.03 0.43 13.94
CA TYR A 39 0.34 -0.97 14.24
C TYR A 39 1.67 -1.40 13.61
N LEU A 40 1.88 -1.02 12.35
CA LEU A 40 3.09 -1.34 11.59
C LEU A 40 4.35 -0.69 12.18
N THR A 41 4.23 0.33 13.02
CA THR A 41 5.34 0.96 13.75
C THR A 41 5.38 0.58 15.24
N GLY A 42 4.67 -0.47 15.67
CA GLY A 42 4.76 -1.02 17.03
C GLY A 42 3.58 -0.72 17.96
N GLY A 43 2.53 -0.04 17.48
CA GLY A 43 1.31 0.23 18.25
C GLY A 43 0.31 -0.92 18.25
N ALA A 44 -0.88 -0.65 18.78
CA ALA A 44 -2.01 -1.59 18.78
C ALA A 44 -2.77 -1.58 17.44
N ILE A 45 -3.38 -2.71 17.10
CA ILE A 45 -4.22 -2.82 15.90
C ILE A 45 -5.55 -2.10 16.12
N THR A 46 -6.05 -1.43 15.09
CA THR A 46 -7.33 -0.70 15.12
C THR A 46 -8.37 -1.41 14.25
N SER A 47 -9.65 -1.20 14.55
CA SER A 47 -10.76 -1.70 13.71
C SER A 47 -10.67 -1.17 12.26
N GLY A 48 -10.22 0.08 12.09
CA GLY A 48 -9.98 0.69 10.78
C GLY A 48 -8.89 -0.02 9.99
N CYS A 49 -7.80 -0.44 10.65
CA CYS A 49 -6.76 -1.24 10.01
C CYS A 49 -7.30 -2.58 9.51
N CYS A 50 -8.03 -3.31 10.35
CA CYS A 50 -8.64 -4.58 9.96
C CYS A 50 -9.61 -4.41 8.78
N ALA A 51 -10.46 -3.38 8.82
CA ALA A 51 -11.40 -3.08 7.73
C ALA A 51 -10.67 -2.75 6.41
N GLY A 52 -9.57 -1.99 6.50
CA GLY A 52 -8.71 -1.67 5.35
C GLY A 52 -8.10 -2.91 4.72
N VAL A 53 -7.49 -3.78 5.52
CA VAL A 53 -6.88 -5.04 5.07
C VAL A 53 -7.94 -5.97 4.45
N LYS A 54 -9.12 -6.12 5.07
CA LYS A 54 -10.24 -6.91 4.51
C LYS A 54 -10.73 -6.34 3.17
N SER A 55 -10.85 -5.02 3.08
CA SER A 55 -11.25 -4.35 1.83
C SER A 55 -10.21 -4.54 0.71
N LEU A 56 -8.93 -4.51 1.04
CA LEU A 56 -7.85 -4.78 0.07
C LEU A 56 -7.91 -6.24 -0.41
N LEU A 57 -8.10 -7.19 0.51
CA LEU A 57 -8.24 -8.61 0.15
C LEU A 57 -9.45 -8.85 -0.75
N ALA A 58 -10.59 -8.23 -0.45
CA ALA A 58 -11.79 -8.31 -1.27
C ALA A 58 -11.62 -7.69 -2.67
N SER A 59 -10.67 -6.77 -2.83
CA SER A 59 -10.35 -6.16 -4.13
C SER A 59 -9.37 -7.04 -4.94
N ALA A 60 -8.52 -7.82 -4.27
CA ALA A 60 -7.42 -8.59 -4.88
C ALA A 60 -7.82 -10.04 -5.21
N THR A 61 -8.87 -10.22 -6.00
CA THR A 61 -9.48 -11.53 -6.27
C THR A 61 -8.74 -12.33 -7.33
N THR A 62 -8.05 -11.67 -8.26
CA THR A 62 -7.26 -12.33 -9.32
C THR A 62 -5.77 -12.35 -8.99
N THR A 63 -5.01 -13.23 -9.66
CA THR A 63 -3.55 -13.28 -9.50
C THR A 63 -2.86 -11.98 -9.93
N PRO A 64 -3.22 -11.37 -11.08
CA PRO A 64 -2.71 -10.04 -11.43
C PRO A 64 -2.97 -8.98 -10.35
N ASP A 65 -4.17 -8.94 -9.77
CA ASP A 65 -4.49 -7.96 -8.72
C ASP A 65 -3.65 -8.17 -7.46
N ARG A 66 -3.45 -9.44 -7.06
CA ARG A 66 -2.57 -9.79 -5.93
C ARG A 66 -1.13 -9.38 -6.18
N GLN A 67 -0.61 -9.60 -7.39
CA GLN A 67 0.74 -9.19 -7.78
C GLN A 67 0.89 -7.68 -7.77
N ALA A 68 -0.09 -6.95 -8.30
CA ALA A 68 -0.12 -5.48 -8.27
C ALA A 68 -0.13 -4.98 -6.81
N ALA A 69 -1.04 -5.47 -5.97
CA ALA A 69 -1.10 -5.12 -4.56
C ALA A 69 0.21 -5.43 -3.82
N CYS A 70 0.80 -6.59 -4.06
CA CYS A 70 2.08 -6.99 -3.46
C CYS A 70 3.21 -6.01 -3.81
N ASN A 71 3.34 -5.65 -5.09
CA ASN A 71 4.37 -4.71 -5.54
C ASN A 71 4.17 -3.30 -4.93
N CYS A 72 2.92 -2.86 -4.80
CA CYS A 72 2.58 -1.61 -4.12
C CYS A 72 2.92 -1.67 -2.62
N LEU A 73 2.57 -2.75 -1.92
CA LEU A 73 2.89 -2.95 -0.50
C LEU A 73 4.40 -2.97 -0.25
N LYS A 74 5.16 -3.66 -1.12
CA LYS A 74 6.63 -3.69 -1.06
C LYS A 74 7.23 -2.29 -1.18
N SER A 75 6.75 -1.52 -2.15
CA SER A 75 7.21 -0.14 -2.37
C SER A 75 6.84 0.77 -1.20
N ALA A 76 5.62 0.65 -0.67
CA ALA A 76 5.16 1.42 0.47
C ALA A 76 5.94 1.11 1.75
N ALA A 77 6.26 -0.16 2.00
CA ALA A 77 7.03 -0.58 3.18
C ALA A 77 8.41 0.10 3.25
N GLY A 78 9.07 0.31 2.10
CA GLY A 78 10.34 1.04 2.02
C GLY A 78 10.25 2.51 2.43
N GLY A 79 9.05 3.10 2.43
CA GLY A 79 8.81 4.48 2.85
C GLY A 79 8.39 4.64 4.32
N ILE A 80 8.17 3.55 5.05
CA ILE A 80 7.74 3.59 6.46
C ILE A 80 8.96 3.60 7.36
N ALA A 81 9.31 4.76 7.90
CA ALA A 81 10.35 4.87 8.91
C ALA A 81 9.95 4.09 10.18
N GLY A 82 10.85 3.24 10.69
CA GLY A 82 10.62 2.47 11.91
C GLY A 82 9.62 1.33 11.76
N ILE A 83 9.46 0.78 10.55
CA ILE A 83 8.58 -0.39 10.35
C ILE A 83 8.99 -1.57 11.24
N ASN A 84 8.03 -2.10 11.98
CA ASN A 84 8.15 -3.31 12.75
C ASN A 84 7.74 -4.49 11.86
N TYR A 85 8.73 -5.20 11.32
CA TYR A 85 8.49 -6.34 10.42
C TYR A 85 7.78 -7.51 11.09
N ALA A 86 7.88 -7.68 12.42
CA ALA A 86 7.15 -8.72 13.13
C ALA A 86 5.64 -8.42 13.14
N ASN A 87 5.26 -7.16 13.40
CA ASN A 87 3.88 -6.71 13.30
C ASN A 87 3.36 -6.76 11.85
N ALA A 88 4.19 -6.37 10.88
CA ALA A 88 3.81 -6.47 9.46
C ALA A 88 3.54 -7.93 9.05
N ALA A 89 4.35 -8.88 9.53
CA ALA A 89 4.18 -10.31 9.25
C ALA A 89 2.98 -10.93 9.96
N SER A 90 2.62 -10.45 11.16
CA SER A 90 1.47 -10.95 11.92
C SER A 90 0.15 -10.30 11.51
N LEU A 91 0.16 -9.15 10.84
CA LEU A 91 -1.06 -8.43 10.48
C LEU A 91 -2.10 -9.29 9.74
N PRO A 92 -1.76 -10.12 8.73
CA PRO A 92 -2.74 -10.97 8.07
C PRO A 92 -3.44 -11.95 9.02
N SER A 93 -2.70 -12.57 9.95
CA SER A 93 -3.28 -13.55 10.88
C SER A 93 -4.14 -12.92 11.97
N GLN A 94 -3.89 -11.65 12.30
CA GLN A 94 -4.73 -10.84 13.19
C GLN A 94 -6.06 -10.41 12.56
N VAL A 95 -6.15 -10.40 11.22
CA VAL A 95 -7.31 -9.87 10.48
C VAL A 95 -8.17 -10.98 9.86
N LEU A 96 -7.56 -12.11 9.47
CA LEU A 96 -8.19 -13.20 8.70
C LEU A 96 -8.65 -14.40 9.54
N ASN A 97 -8.55 -14.31 10.87
CA ASN A 97 -9.25 -15.21 11.79
C ASN A 97 -10.64 -14.68 12.14
#